data_AF-A0A3B9ISN9-F1
#
_entry.id   AF-A0A3B9ISN9-F1
#
_cell.length_a   1.000
_cell.length_b   1.000
_cell.length_c   1.000
_cell.angle_alpha   90.00
_cell.angle_beta   90.00
_cell.angle_gamma   90.00
#
_symmetry.space_group_name_H-M   'P 1'
#
loop_
_entity.id
_entity.type
_entity.pdbx_description
1 polymer ?
#
loop_
_entity_poly.entity_id
_entity_poly.type
_entity_poly.pdbx_seq_one_letter_code
_entity_poly.pdbx_strand_id
1 'polypeptide(L)'
;MPETARLLAEIEAAAACIAPWRPLHTMIAINPLQGLEDLPFEAATAEAARLFGGRPWPDAGMVAPALADGRISAPVLTVAALRHGRPELADPDRLIKALQHEVVPGRRAATGAAADLDRLTGFWLAAFLDQGQATWAMPDRELGFYRAWRRLARHDRAIPERRRIDQLPDDPAVLVHQRLAGLDIATREGIIRAHLVALPGWVAHLRWRVAEGGHHPWNAVAPASLLDYVAVRLALADLLGGTL
;
A
#
# COMPACT_ATOMS: atom_id res chain seq x y z
N MET A 1 3.05 16.27 -24.42
CA MET A 1 3.65 16.30 -23.07
C MET A 1 4.96 15.51 -23.10
N PRO A 2 6.02 15.93 -22.38
CA PRO A 2 7.24 15.14 -22.26
C PRO A 2 6.92 13.73 -21.73
N GLU A 3 7.63 12.70 -22.20
CA GLU A 3 7.41 11.29 -21.86
C GLU A 3 7.43 11.04 -20.33
N THR A 4 8.33 11.73 -19.63
CA THR A 4 8.40 11.72 -18.15
C THR A 4 7.15 12.31 -17.50
N ALA A 5 6.61 13.42 -18.03
CA ALA A 5 5.41 14.04 -17.47
C ALA A 5 4.17 13.14 -17.60
N ARG A 6 4.08 12.39 -18.71
CA ARG A 6 3.04 11.39 -18.90
C ARG A 6 3.16 10.25 -17.90
N LEU A 7 4.37 9.71 -17.69
CA LEU A 7 4.60 8.66 -16.70
C LEU A 7 4.22 9.11 -15.29
N LEU A 8 4.60 10.34 -14.90
CA LEU A 8 4.22 10.89 -13.60
C LEU A 8 2.71 10.99 -13.44
N ALA A 9 1.99 11.42 -14.48
CA ALA A 9 0.53 11.44 -14.47
C ALA A 9 -0.09 10.03 -14.34
N GLU A 10 0.48 9.03 -15.03
CA GLU A 10 0.05 7.62 -14.93
C GLU A 10 0.27 7.08 -13.50
N ILE A 11 1.40 7.39 -12.86
CA ILE A 11 1.68 7.01 -11.47
C ILE A 11 0.72 7.68 -10.50
N GLU A 12 0.44 8.98 -10.67
CA GLU A 12 -0.52 9.69 -9.82
C GLU A 12 -1.95 9.16 -9.97
N ALA A 13 -2.38 8.86 -11.20
CA ALA A 13 -3.67 8.23 -11.45
C ALA A 13 -3.77 6.85 -10.81
N ALA A 14 -2.72 6.03 -10.92
CA ALA A 14 -2.67 4.72 -10.27
C ALA A 14 -2.69 4.81 -8.73
N ALA A 15 -2.17 5.90 -8.16
CA ALA A 15 -2.12 6.15 -6.73
C ALA A 15 -3.37 6.87 -6.16
N ALA A 16 -4.33 7.26 -6.99
CA ALA A 16 -5.48 8.07 -6.58
C ALA A 16 -6.35 7.41 -5.50
N CYS A 17 -6.41 6.08 -5.46
CA CYS A 17 -7.13 5.32 -4.42
C CYS A 17 -6.41 5.28 -3.06
N ILE A 18 -5.18 5.82 -2.96
CA ILE A 18 -4.39 5.82 -1.73
C ILE A 18 -4.40 7.21 -1.12
N ALA A 19 -5.06 7.34 0.02
CA ALA A 19 -5.07 8.56 0.82
C ALA A 19 -3.66 8.93 1.28
N PRO A 20 -3.25 10.22 1.28
CA PRO A 20 -1.98 10.65 1.86
C PRO A 20 -2.05 10.59 3.39
N TRP A 21 -1.28 9.71 4.03
CA TRP A 21 -1.27 9.54 5.49
C TRP A 21 -0.19 10.38 6.16
N ARG A 22 -0.58 11.11 7.21
CA ARG A 22 0.34 11.89 8.05
C ARG A 22 1.24 10.99 8.92
N PRO A 23 2.34 11.52 9.48
CA PRO A 23 3.21 10.78 10.39
C PRO A 23 2.46 10.25 11.62
N LEU A 24 2.88 9.08 12.10
CA LEU A 24 2.31 8.39 13.26
C LEU A 24 2.32 9.19 14.57
N HIS A 25 3.15 10.24 14.68
CA HIS A 25 3.26 11.09 15.86
C HIS A 25 2.27 12.27 15.88
N THR A 26 1.37 12.37 14.89
CA THR A 26 0.33 13.42 14.82
C THR A 26 -1.06 12.79 14.86
N MET A 27 -2.06 13.49 15.42
CA MET A 27 -3.45 13.01 15.39
C MET A 27 -4.00 13.05 13.96
N ILE A 28 -4.66 11.96 13.56
CA ILE A 28 -5.16 11.77 12.20
C ILE A 28 -6.64 11.38 12.27
N ALA A 29 -7.49 12.19 11.65
CA ALA A 29 -8.74 11.74 11.08
C ALA A 29 -8.56 11.80 9.56
N ILE A 30 -8.42 10.64 8.91
CA ILE A 30 -8.44 10.51 7.45
C ILE A 30 -9.57 9.54 7.11
N ASN A 31 -10.30 9.84 6.04
CA ASN A 31 -11.30 8.94 5.49
C ASN A 31 -10.60 7.67 4.96
N PRO A 32 -10.82 6.48 5.54
CA PRO A 32 -10.21 5.24 5.06
C PRO A 32 -10.64 4.86 3.63
N LEU A 33 -11.72 5.46 3.13
CA LEU A 33 -12.26 5.25 1.79
C LEU A 33 -11.95 6.44 0.85
N GLN A 34 -10.96 7.27 1.18
CA GLN A 34 -10.56 8.38 0.31
C GLN A 34 -10.05 7.86 -1.04
N GLY A 35 -10.52 8.48 -2.13
CA GLY A 35 -10.33 8.03 -3.51
C GLY A 35 -11.36 7.00 -3.99
N LEU A 36 -12.33 6.60 -3.14
CA LEU A 36 -13.42 5.67 -3.44
C LEU A 36 -14.80 6.30 -3.14
N GLU A 37 -14.87 7.61 -2.89
CA GLU A 37 -16.09 8.31 -2.48
C GLU A 37 -17.19 8.31 -3.55
N ASP A 38 -16.83 8.11 -4.81
CA ASP A 38 -17.77 8.02 -5.93
C ASP A 38 -18.53 6.68 -5.97
N LEU A 39 -18.13 5.70 -5.14
CA LEU A 39 -18.76 4.39 -5.05
C LEU A 39 -19.78 4.35 -3.89
N PRO A 40 -20.88 3.58 -4.02
CA PRO A 40 -21.73 3.24 -2.87
C PRO A 40 -20.90 2.62 -1.73
N PHE A 41 -21.29 2.83 -0.48
CA PHE A 41 -20.48 2.45 0.69
C PHE A 41 -20.06 0.97 0.69
N GLU A 42 -20.98 0.06 0.35
CA GLU A 42 -20.72 -1.38 0.26
C GLU A 42 -19.72 -1.71 -0.86
N ALA A 43 -19.78 -1.00 -1.99
CA ALA A 43 -18.84 -1.18 -3.08
C ALA A 43 -17.46 -0.57 -2.76
N ALA A 44 -17.44 0.62 -2.15
CA ALA A 44 -16.22 1.28 -1.70
C ALA A 44 -15.47 0.42 -0.68
N THR A 45 -16.19 -0.13 0.31
CA THR A 45 -15.60 -1.00 1.34
C THR A 45 -15.12 -2.33 0.77
N ALA A 46 -15.85 -2.95 -0.16
CA ALA A 46 -15.39 -4.16 -0.85
C ALA A 46 -14.12 -3.90 -1.69
N GLU A 47 -14.07 -2.79 -2.42
CA GLU A 47 -12.89 -2.43 -3.22
C GLU A 47 -11.69 -2.07 -2.33
N ALA A 48 -11.89 -1.30 -1.26
CA ALA A 48 -10.85 -1.01 -0.28
C ALA A 48 -10.29 -2.30 0.35
N ALA A 49 -11.16 -3.26 0.69
CA ALA A 49 -10.75 -4.54 1.25
C ALA A 49 -9.95 -5.40 0.26
N ARG A 50 -10.33 -5.36 -1.03
CA ARG A 50 -9.59 -6.00 -2.13
C ARG A 50 -8.21 -5.37 -2.35
N LEU A 51 -8.11 -4.05 -2.31
CA LEU A 51 -6.87 -3.31 -2.54
C LEU A 51 -5.90 -3.40 -1.34
N PHE A 52 -6.42 -3.19 -0.14
CA PHE A 52 -5.62 -2.94 1.06
C PHE A 52 -5.63 -4.08 2.08
N GLY A 53 -6.52 -5.08 1.92
CA GLY A 53 -6.60 -6.22 2.83
C GLY A 53 -7.24 -5.94 4.20
N GLY A 54 -7.87 -4.77 4.35
CA GLY A 54 -8.66 -4.44 5.55
C GLY A 54 -9.95 -5.25 5.63
N ARG A 55 -10.49 -5.41 6.83
CA ARG A 55 -11.82 -6.00 7.04
C ARG A 55 -12.85 -4.87 7.13
N PRO A 56 -13.79 -4.78 6.18
CA PRO A 56 -14.79 -3.71 6.20
C PRO A 56 -15.87 -3.94 7.25
N TRP A 57 -16.10 -5.20 7.63
CA TRP A 57 -17.14 -5.62 8.57
C TRP A 57 -16.53 -6.41 9.74
N PRO A 58 -17.13 -6.34 10.94
CA PRO A 58 -16.79 -7.22 12.06
C PRO A 58 -16.97 -8.70 11.69
N ASP A 59 -16.04 -9.54 12.14
CA ASP A 59 -16.18 -11.00 11.99
C ASP A 59 -16.71 -11.65 13.27
N ALA A 60 -16.93 -12.97 13.21
CA ALA A 60 -17.38 -13.77 14.35
C ALA A 60 -16.48 -13.61 15.59
N GLY A 61 -15.17 -13.43 15.41
CA GLY A 61 -14.21 -13.25 16.51
C GLY A 61 -14.37 -11.92 17.22
N MET A 62 -14.85 -10.88 16.52
CA MET A 62 -15.20 -9.59 17.11
C MET A 62 -16.60 -9.57 17.72
N VAL A 63 -17.57 -10.19 17.03
CA VAL A 63 -18.99 -10.14 17.42
C VAL A 63 -19.30 -11.05 18.61
N ALA A 64 -18.72 -12.25 18.68
CA ALA A 64 -19.03 -13.19 19.77
C ALA A 64 -18.67 -12.65 21.17
N PRO A 65 -17.47 -12.09 21.41
CA PRO A 65 -17.18 -11.46 22.71
C PRO A 65 -18.04 -10.23 22.97
N ALA A 66 -18.37 -9.46 21.93
CA ALA A 66 -19.20 -8.26 22.09
C ALA A 66 -20.65 -8.59 22.50
N LEU A 67 -21.19 -9.73 22.04
CA LEU A 67 -22.47 -10.26 22.50
C LEU A 67 -22.36 -10.78 23.94
N ALA A 68 -21.32 -11.57 24.24
CA ALA A 68 -21.11 -12.17 25.57
C ALA A 68 -20.98 -11.11 26.68
N ASP A 69 -20.25 -10.02 26.39
CA ASP A 69 -20.03 -8.92 27.34
C ASP A 69 -21.15 -7.87 27.32
N GLY A 70 -22.22 -8.08 26.54
CA GLY A 70 -23.36 -7.16 26.45
C GLY A 70 -23.10 -5.84 25.71
N ARG A 71 -21.95 -5.68 25.05
CA ARG A 71 -21.65 -4.52 24.18
C ARG A 71 -22.57 -4.49 22.96
N ILE A 72 -23.02 -5.64 22.48
CA ILE A 72 -24.12 -5.77 21.53
C ILE A 72 -25.36 -6.21 22.31
N SER A 73 -26.34 -5.32 22.42
CA SER A 73 -27.59 -5.55 23.13
C SER A 73 -28.48 -6.56 22.38
N ALA A 74 -28.87 -7.65 23.04
CA ALA A 74 -29.74 -8.68 22.44
C ALA A 74 -31.12 -8.15 21.97
N PRO A 75 -31.79 -7.24 22.70
CA PRO A 75 -32.98 -6.56 22.17
C PRO A 75 -32.71 -5.78 20.88
N VAL A 76 -31.58 -5.06 20.80
CA VAL A 76 -31.21 -4.28 19.60
C VAL A 76 -30.92 -5.22 18.42
N LEU A 77 -30.22 -6.33 18.67
CA LEU A 77 -29.98 -7.36 17.65
C LEU A 77 -31.30 -7.92 17.11
N THR A 78 -32.24 -8.29 17.99
CA THR A 78 -33.57 -8.79 17.60
C THR A 78 -34.30 -7.80 16.69
N VAL A 79 -34.34 -6.52 17.09
CA VAL A 79 -35.00 -5.47 16.30
C VAL A 79 -34.32 -5.29 14.94
N ALA A 80 -32.98 -5.31 14.89
CA ALA A 80 -32.23 -5.20 13.64
C ALA A 80 -32.50 -6.39 12.71
N ALA A 81 -32.45 -7.63 13.24
CA ALA A 81 -32.72 -8.85 12.51
C ALA A 81 -34.12 -8.83 11.86
N LEU A 82 -35.14 -8.41 12.62
CA LEU A 82 -36.52 -8.25 12.11
C LEU A 82 -36.61 -7.18 11.02
N ARG A 83 -35.98 -6.01 11.23
CA ARG A 83 -36.00 -4.90 10.27
C ARG A 83 -35.41 -5.30 8.91
N HIS A 84 -34.39 -6.14 8.90
CA HIS A 84 -33.75 -6.61 7.68
C HIS A 84 -34.34 -7.91 7.12
N GLY A 85 -35.46 -8.41 7.69
CA GLY A 85 -36.13 -9.62 7.19
C GLY A 85 -35.33 -10.91 7.42
N ARG A 86 -34.46 -10.92 8.44
CA ARG A 86 -33.57 -12.04 8.81
C ARG A 86 -33.79 -12.45 10.27
N PRO A 87 -35.02 -12.81 10.69
CA PRO A 87 -35.35 -13.09 12.09
C PRO A 87 -34.50 -14.20 12.71
N GLU A 88 -33.98 -15.13 11.90
CA GLU A 88 -33.10 -16.19 12.34
C GLU A 88 -31.76 -15.68 12.90
N LEU A 89 -31.33 -14.46 12.55
CA LEU A 89 -30.12 -13.83 13.06
C LEU A 89 -30.32 -13.13 14.41
N ALA A 90 -31.54 -13.12 14.95
CA ALA A 90 -31.79 -12.67 16.33
C ALA A 90 -31.19 -13.62 17.37
N ASP A 91 -30.98 -14.88 16.98
CA ASP A 91 -30.27 -15.90 17.76
C ASP A 91 -28.75 -15.68 17.61
N PRO A 92 -28.03 -15.35 18.72
CA PRO A 92 -26.59 -15.14 18.71
C PRO A 92 -25.80 -16.27 18.05
N ASP A 93 -26.15 -17.52 18.30
CA ASP A 93 -25.39 -18.66 17.77
C ASP A 93 -25.53 -18.77 16.25
N ARG A 94 -26.73 -18.46 15.74
CA ARG A 94 -26.99 -18.41 14.28
C ARG A 94 -26.27 -17.25 13.62
N LEU A 95 -26.23 -16.09 14.26
CA LEU A 95 -25.47 -14.93 13.77
C LEU A 95 -23.97 -15.26 13.69
N ILE A 96 -23.40 -15.79 14.77
CA ILE A 96 -21.97 -16.16 14.81
C ILE A 96 -21.65 -17.20 13.74
N LYS A 97 -22.49 -18.22 13.58
CA LYS A 97 -22.33 -19.21 12.52
C LYS A 97 -22.40 -18.60 11.12
N ALA A 98 -23.33 -17.67 10.88
CA ALA A 98 -23.43 -16.98 9.60
C ALA A 98 -22.15 -16.18 9.27
N LEU A 99 -21.61 -15.44 10.25
CA LEU A 99 -20.37 -14.66 10.11
C LEU A 99 -19.13 -15.53 9.87
N GLN A 100 -19.09 -16.75 10.41
CA GLN A 100 -17.99 -17.69 10.16
C GLN A 100 -17.93 -18.19 8.71
N HIS A 101 -19.06 -18.20 8.03
CA HIS A 101 -19.17 -18.62 6.63
C HIS A 101 -19.11 -17.45 5.65
N GLU A 102 -19.06 -16.21 6.15
CA GLU A 102 -18.95 -15.03 5.31
C GLU A 102 -17.53 -14.91 4.75
N VAL A 103 -17.44 -14.88 3.41
CA VAL A 103 -16.18 -14.61 2.73
C VAL A 103 -15.94 -13.11 2.80
N VAL A 104 -15.12 -12.68 3.77
CA VAL A 104 -14.65 -11.30 3.79
C VAL A 104 -13.71 -11.10 2.61
N PRO A 105 -14.03 -10.22 1.65
CA PRO A 105 -13.09 -9.84 0.61
C PRO A 105 -11.86 -9.29 1.31
N GLY A 106 -10.70 -9.90 1.10
CA GLY A 106 -9.47 -9.47 1.75
C GLY A 106 -8.31 -9.84 0.87
N ARG A 107 -7.41 -8.88 0.66
CA ARG A 107 -6.11 -9.17 0.08
C ARG A 107 -5.41 -10.22 0.96
N ARG A 108 -5.12 -11.38 0.38
CA ARG A 108 -4.27 -12.38 1.05
C ARG A 108 -2.87 -11.81 1.25
N ALA A 109 -2.25 -12.16 2.38
CA ALA A 109 -0.85 -11.85 2.60
C ALA A 109 -0.01 -12.37 1.43
N ALA A 110 0.91 -11.54 0.95
CA ALA A 110 1.86 -11.94 -0.08
C ALA A 110 2.67 -13.15 0.42
N THR A 111 3.01 -14.07 -0.49
CA THR A 111 3.85 -15.24 -0.20
C THR A 111 4.99 -15.34 -1.23
N GLY A 112 6.06 -16.06 -0.89
CA GLY A 112 7.20 -16.26 -1.78
C GLY A 112 7.84 -14.95 -2.23
N ALA A 113 8.14 -14.84 -3.52
CA ALA A 113 8.82 -13.67 -4.11
C ALA A 113 8.09 -12.34 -3.87
N ALA A 114 6.75 -12.34 -3.82
CA ALA A 114 6.00 -11.12 -3.52
C ALA A 114 6.19 -10.66 -2.06
N ALA A 115 6.28 -11.60 -1.11
CA ALA A 115 6.58 -11.29 0.28
C ALA A 115 8.01 -10.76 0.45
N ASP A 116 8.97 -11.34 -0.27
CA ASP A 116 10.36 -10.87 -0.28
C ASP A 116 10.49 -9.47 -0.90
N LEU A 117 9.75 -9.20 -1.97
CA LEU A 117 9.69 -7.86 -2.57
C LEU A 117 9.16 -6.83 -1.57
N ASP A 118 8.06 -7.13 -0.87
CA ASP A 118 7.47 -6.25 0.13
C ASP A 118 8.41 -6.01 1.31
N ARG A 119 9.06 -7.08 1.80
CA ARG A 119 10.05 -7.01 2.87
C ARG A 119 11.26 -6.16 2.49
N LEU A 120 11.86 -6.40 1.32
CA LEU A 120 13.03 -5.64 0.85
C LEU A 120 12.68 -4.18 0.60
N THR A 121 11.54 -3.92 -0.05
CA THR A 121 11.08 -2.54 -0.30
C THR A 121 10.87 -1.80 1.03
N GLY A 122 10.17 -2.43 1.98
CA GLY A 122 9.93 -1.84 3.30
C GLY A 122 11.21 -1.58 4.09
N PHE A 123 12.18 -2.50 4.04
CA PHE A 123 13.51 -2.32 4.65
C PHE A 123 14.23 -1.09 4.09
N TRP A 124 14.30 -0.97 2.76
CA TRP A 124 14.99 0.15 2.10
C TRP A 124 14.28 1.48 2.31
N LEU A 125 12.94 1.49 2.34
CA LEU A 125 12.17 2.67 2.70
C LEU A 125 12.40 3.09 4.14
N ALA A 126 12.42 2.16 5.09
CA ALA A 126 12.69 2.46 6.48
C ALA A 126 14.09 3.07 6.66
N ALA A 127 15.12 2.49 6.02
CA ALA A 127 16.47 3.04 6.04
C ALA A 127 16.55 4.43 5.37
N PHE A 128 15.87 4.62 4.24
CA PHE A 128 15.87 5.88 3.51
C PHE A 128 15.01 6.96 4.15
N LEU A 129 14.00 6.62 4.94
CA LEU A 129 13.07 7.58 5.57
C LEU A 129 13.40 7.82 7.05
N ASP A 130 14.44 7.17 7.58
CA ASP A 130 14.89 7.36 8.95
C ASP A 130 15.17 8.85 9.25
N GLN A 131 14.64 9.35 10.36
CA GLN A 131 14.79 10.74 10.78
C GLN A 131 15.81 10.88 11.92
N GLY A 132 16.90 10.12 11.85
CA GLY A 132 17.97 10.12 12.85
C GLY A 132 17.71 9.19 14.04
N GLN A 133 16.89 8.15 13.88
CA GLN A 133 16.75 7.11 14.90
C GLN A 133 17.89 6.09 14.80
N ALA A 134 18.35 5.81 13.58
CA ALA A 134 19.52 4.95 13.38
C ALA A 134 20.80 5.69 13.76
N THR A 135 21.72 5.00 14.43
CA THR A 135 23.06 5.53 14.75
C THR A 135 23.79 5.98 13.49
N TRP A 136 23.60 5.28 12.38
CA TRP A 136 24.21 5.57 11.10
C TRP A 136 23.13 5.94 10.08
N ALA A 137 23.22 7.16 9.55
CA ALA A 137 22.37 7.60 8.46
C ALA A 137 22.74 6.86 7.16
N MET A 138 21.73 6.55 6.35
CA MET A 138 21.96 6.03 5.00
C MET A 138 22.74 7.08 4.17
N PRO A 139 23.86 6.73 3.52
CA PRO A 139 24.60 7.62 2.64
C PRO A 139 23.80 8.04 1.40
N ASP A 140 24.19 9.14 0.77
CA ASP A 140 23.72 9.60 -0.54
C ASP A 140 22.21 9.89 -0.65
N ARG A 141 21.52 10.12 0.47
CA ARG A 141 20.05 10.33 0.51
C ARG A 141 19.62 11.57 -0.27
N GLU A 142 20.48 12.56 -0.39
CA GLU A 142 20.26 13.79 -1.14
C GLU A 142 20.04 13.56 -2.65
N LEU A 143 20.47 12.41 -3.18
CA LEU A 143 20.25 12.02 -4.59
C LEU A 143 18.84 11.53 -4.87
N GLY A 144 18.09 11.27 -3.81
CA GLY A 144 16.75 10.69 -3.83
C GLY A 144 16.73 9.17 -3.72
N PHE A 145 15.55 8.65 -3.36
CA PHE A 145 15.39 7.25 -2.93
C PHE A 145 15.93 6.23 -3.94
N TYR A 146 15.58 6.32 -5.22
CA TYR A 146 16.04 5.37 -6.22
C TYR A 146 17.56 5.37 -6.38
N ARG A 147 18.16 6.56 -6.47
CA ARG A 147 19.61 6.70 -6.72
C ARG A 147 20.43 6.26 -5.52
N ALA A 148 20.00 6.63 -4.31
CA ALA A 148 20.63 6.18 -3.07
C ALA A 148 20.52 4.66 -2.91
N TRP A 149 19.32 4.09 -3.18
CA TRP A 149 19.11 2.64 -3.21
C TRP A 149 20.05 1.96 -4.21
N ARG A 150 20.11 2.42 -5.47
CA ARG A 150 20.94 1.83 -6.52
C ARG A 150 22.44 1.79 -6.14
N ARG A 151 22.95 2.84 -5.48
CA ARG A 151 24.35 2.89 -5.05
C ARG A 151 24.66 1.88 -3.94
N LEU A 152 23.74 1.66 -3.01
CA LEU A 152 23.98 0.87 -1.80
C LEU A 152 23.52 -0.58 -1.94
N ALA A 153 22.39 -0.82 -2.61
CA ALA A 153 21.73 -2.12 -2.72
C ALA A 153 22.57 -3.18 -3.46
N ARG A 154 23.52 -2.78 -4.31
CA ARG A 154 24.50 -3.69 -4.92
C ARG A 154 25.35 -4.46 -3.90
N HIS A 155 25.44 -3.97 -2.67
CA HIS A 155 26.16 -4.61 -1.56
C HIS A 155 25.26 -5.44 -0.64
N ASP A 156 23.95 -5.32 -0.77
CA ASP A 156 22.99 -6.04 0.08
C ASP A 156 22.85 -7.50 -0.36
N ARG A 157 23.31 -8.40 0.50
CA ARG A 157 23.32 -9.85 0.26
C ARG A 157 21.92 -10.46 0.29
N ALA A 158 20.91 -9.75 0.80
CA ALA A 158 19.52 -10.19 0.77
C ALA A 158 18.88 -10.02 -0.62
N ILE A 159 19.52 -9.30 -1.56
CA ILE A 159 19.05 -9.10 -2.92
C ILE A 159 19.73 -10.13 -3.86
N PRO A 160 18.97 -11.04 -4.49
CA PRO A 160 19.51 -11.93 -5.51
C PRO A 160 19.99 -11.15 -6.73
N GLU A 161 20.97 -11.70 -7.45
CA GLU A 161 21.54 -11.09 -8.65
C GLU A 161 21.95 -9.59 -8.51
N ARG A 162 22.19 -9.09 -7.29
CA ARG A 162 22.48 -7.68 -6.98
C ARG A 162 23.58 -7.01 -7.84
N ARG A 163 24.45 -7.77 -8.50
CA ARG A 163 25.43 -7.26 -9.47
C ARG A 163 24.77 -6.66 -10.72
N ARG A 164 23.56 -7.08 -11.08
CA ARG A 164 22.76 -6.48 -12.17
C ARG A 164 22.33 -5.04 -11.87
N ILE A 165 22.37 -4.62 -10.59
CA ILE A 165 22.07 -3.23 -10.20
C ILE A 165 23.02 -2.23 -10.88
N ASP A 166 24.27 -2.63 -11.12
CA ASP A 166 25.28 -1.80 -11.81
C ASP A 166 24.87 -1.45 -13.26
N GLN A 167 23.97 -2.22 -13.86
CA GLN A 167 23.49 -2.02 -15.23
C GLN A 167 22.20 -1.20 -15.30
N LEU A 168 21.58 -0.88 -14.15
CA LEU A 168 20.35 -0.10 -14.13
C LEU A 168 20.62 1.36 -14.53
N PRO A 169 19.67 2.03 -15.23
CA PRO A 169 19.79 3.46 -15.55
C PRO A 169 19.97 4.34 -14.32
N ASP A 170 20.59 5.52 -14.47
CA ASP A 170 20.70 6.51 -13.39
C ASP A 170 19.38 7.26 -13.12
N ASP A 171 18.49 7.32 -14.13
CA ASP A 171 17.19 7.98 -14.06
C ASP A 171 16.08 6.95 -13.79
N PRO A 172 15.31 7.09 -12.69
CA PRO A 172 14.20 6.18 -12.39
C PRO A 172 13.12 6.19 -13.48
N ALA A 173 12.87 7.31 -14.16
CA ALA A 173 11.89 7.37 -15.25
C ALA A 173 12.30 6.45 -16.41
N VAL A 174 13.59 6.44 -16.74
CA VAL A 174 14.13 5.57 -17.80
C VAL A 174 13.98 4.10 -17.41
N LEU A 175 14.26 3.73 -16.15
CA LEU A 175 14.05 2.36 -15.69
C LEU A 175 12.58 1.94 -15.83
N VAL A 176 11.65 2.74 -15.34
CA VAL A 176 10.21 2.41 -15.36
C VAL A 176 9.73 2.28 -16.81
N HIS A 177 10.12 3.20 -17.69
CA HIS A 177 9.80 3.12 -19.12
C HIS A 177 10.35 1.86 -19.77
N GLN A 178 11.61 1.52 -19.52
CA GLN A 178 12.23 0.30 -20.05
C GLN A 178 11.52 -0.97 -19.57
N ARG A 179 11.10 -1.01 -18.30
CA ARG A 179 10.41 -2.19 -17.73
C ARG A 179 8.98 -2.33 -18.22
N LEU A 180 8.30 -1.22 -18.50
CA LEU A 180 6.91 -1.21 -18.96
C LEU A 180 6.77 -1.08 -20.49
N ALA A 181 7.88 -1.13 -21.22
CA ALA A 181 7.91 -0.96 -22.67
C ALA A 181 7.10 -2.05 -23.38
N GLY A 182 6.36 -1.65 -24.42
CA GLY A 182 5.54 -2.56 -25.24
C GLY A 182 4.20 -2.96 -24.64
N LEU A 183 3.90 -2.55 -23.40
CA LEU A 183 2.60 -2.76 -22.76
C LEU A 183 1.63 -1.62 -23.10
N ASP A 184 0.34 -1.95 -23.22
CA ASP A 184 -0.71 -0.95 -23.39
C ASP A 184 -0.94 -0.15 -22.09
N ILE A 185 -1.64 0.98 -22.21
CA ILE A 185 -1.84 1.93 -21.10
C ILE A 185 -2.55 1.27 -19.91
N ALA A 186 -3.58 0.46 -20.15
CA ALA A 186 -4.37 -0.14 -19.08
C ALA A 186 -3.56 -1.19 -18.31
N THR A 187 -2.77 -2.01 -19.03
CA THR A 187 -1.86 -2.99 -18.41
C THR A 187 -0.78 -2.29 -17.58
N ARG A 188 -0.20 -1.20 -18.09
CA ARG A 188 0.79 -0.40 -17.35
C ARG A 188 0.23 0.19 -16.06
N GLU A 189 -0.95 0.81 -16.15
CA GLU A 189 -1.63 1.38 -14.98
C GLU A 189 -1.95 0.30 -13.94
N GLY A 190 -2.40 -0.88 -14.38
CA GLY A 190 -2.66 -2.03 -13.51
C GLY A 190 -1.42 -2.50 -12.73
N ILE A 191 -0.27 -2.64 -13.42
CA ILE A 191 1.00 -3.03 -12.80
C ILE A 191 1.47 -1.97 -11.81
N ILE A 192 1.47 -0.69 -12.21
CA ILE A 192 1.87 0.42 -11.34
C ILE A 192 0.98 0.44 -10.09
N ARG A 193 -0.35 0.35 -10.26
CA ARG A 193 -1.30 0.29 -9.14
C ARG A 193 -0.99 -0.90 -8.24
N ALA A 194 -0.77 -2.09 -8.78
CA ALA A 194 -0.44 -3.29 -7.99
C ALA A 194 0.80 -3.10 -7.12
N HIS A 195 1.86 -2.47 -7.65
CA HIS A 195 3.05 -2.14 -6.86
C HIS A 195 2.75 -1.11 -5.77
N LEU A 196 1.97 -0.08 -6.05
CA LEU A 196 1.62 0.97 -5.08
C LEU A 196 0.75 0.42 -3.94
N VAL A 197 -0.29 -0.35 -4.26
CA VAL A 197 -1.21 -0.89 -3.25
C VAL A 197 -0.59 -2.02 -2.43
N ALA A 198 0.58 -2.53 -2.80
CA ALA A 198 1.28 -3.56 -2.04
C ALA A 198 1.79 -3.07 -0.68
N LEU A 199 2.24 -1.81 -0.60
CA LEU A 199 2.64 -1.20 0.66
C LEU A 199 1.94 0.15 0.83
N PRO A 200 0.61 0.15 1.03
CA PRO A 200 -0.19 1.36 0.95
C PRO A 200 0.18 2.38 2.03
N GLY A 201 0.61 1.92 3.22
CA GLY A 201 1.07 2.82 4.28
C GLY A 201 2.35 3.59 3.92
N TRP A 202 3.30 2.94 3.25
CA TRP A 202 4.51 3.62 2.76
C TRP A 202 4.20 4.59 1.62
N VAL A 203 3.34 4.19 0.68
CA VAL A 203 2.91 5.03 -0.44
C VAL A 203 2.13 6.25 0.05
N ALA A 204 1.22 6.05 1.01
CA ALA A 204 0.47 7.12 1.67
C ALA A 204 1.41 8.14 2.34
N HIS A 205 2.46 7.66 3.02
CA HIS A 205 3.47 8.52 3.63
C HIS A 205 4.26 9.32 2.58
N LEU A 206 4.67 8.69 1.47
CA LEU A 206 5.35 9.38 0.37
C LEU A 206 4.46 10.45 -0.28
N ARG A 207 3.18 10.13 -0.52
CA ARG A 207 2.18 11.10 -1.05
C ARG A 207 2.04 12.30 -0.13
N TRP A 208 1.92 12.08 1.18
CA TRP A 208 1.85 13.16 2.16
C TRP A 208 3.09 14.06 2.12
N ARG A 209 4.30 13.49 2.09
CA ARG A 209 5.55 14.27 2.03
C ARG A 209 5.58 15.21 0.82
N VAL A 210 5.15 14.73 -0.35
CA VAL A 210 5.09 15.52 -1.59
C VAL A 210 4.00 16.60 -1.51
N ALA A 211 2.82 16.24 -0.99
CA ALA A 211 1.66 17.16 -0.91
C ALA A 211 1.86 18.34 0.05
N GLU A 212 2.63 18.18 1.14
CA GLU A 212 3.02 19.29 2.04
C GLU A 212 4.02 20.29 1.41
N GLY A 213 4.22 20.22 0.09
CA GLY A 213 4.94 21.23 -0.70
C GLY A 213 6.44 21.29 -0.42
N GLY A 214 7.05 20.19 0.04
CA GLY A 214 8.48 20.17 0.35
C GLY A 214 8.89 21.00 1.59
N HIS A 215 7.92 21.61 2.31
CA HIS A 215 8.19 22.35 3.55
C HIS A 215 8.57 21.43 4.72
N HIS A 216 8.33 20.12 4.58
CA HIS A 216 8.89 19.17 5.51
C HIS A 216 10.42 19.16 5.34
N PRO A 217 11.22 19.55 6.35
CA PRO A 217 12.66 19.75 6.20
C PRO A 217 13.39 18.54 5.60
N TRP A 218 12.90 17.34 5.90
CA TRP A 218 13.47 16.10 5.41
C TRP A 218 13.27 15.84 3.92
N ASN A 219 12.29 16.48 3.25
CA ASN A 219 12.11 16.31 1.80
C ASN A 219 13.17 17.08 1.00
N ALA A 220 13.68 18.18 1.55
CA ALA A 220 14.82 18.88 0.99
C ALA A 220 16.14 18.09 1.12
N VAL A 221 16.27 17.30 2.20
CA VAL A 221 17.49 16.52 2.50
C VAL A 221 17.45 15.11 1.89
N ALA A 222 16.27 14.50 1.82
CA ALA A 222 16.07 13.13 1.33
C ALA A 222 14.81 13.07 0.45
N PRO A 223 14.91 13.53 -0.82
CA PRO A 223 13.77 13.55 -1.72
C PRO A 223 13.31 12.12 -2.05
N ALA A 224 12.01 11.86 -1.94
CA ALA A 224 11.43 10.61 -2.40
C ALA A 224 10.07 10.86 -3.05
N SER A 225 9.87 10.23 -4.20
CA SER A 225 8.65 10.32 -4.99
C SER A 225 8.03 8.93 -5.20
N LEU A 226 6.79 8.90 -5.69
CA LEU A 226 6.18 7.66 -6.14
C LEU A 226 6.91 7.04 -7.33
N LEU A 227 7.55 7.86 -8.17
CA LEU A 227 8.41 7.39 -9.25
C LEU A 227 9.61 6.60 -8.70
N ASP A 228 10.28 7.10 -7.67
CA ASP A 228 11.38 6.38 -7.03
C ASP A 228 10.92 5.04 -6.46
N TYR A 229 9.76 5.06 -5.78
CA TYR A 229 9.17 3.85 -5.19
C TYR A 229 8.86 2.79 -6.24
N VAL A 230 8.20 3.17 -7.34
CA VAL A 230 7.85 2.25 -8.44
C VAL A 230 9.12 1.73 -9.11
N ALA A 231 10.11 2.60 -9.36
CA ALA A 231 11.40 2.22 -9.93
C ALA A 231 12.13 1.17 -9.07
N VAL A 232 12.24 1.39 -7.75
CA VAL A 232 12.87 0.43 -6.83
C VAL A 232 12.10 -0.90 -6.81
N ARG A 233 10.77 -0.87 -6.76
CA ARG A 233 9.97 -2.10 -6.74
C ARG A 233 10.08 -2.92 -8.03
N LEU A 234 10.05 -2.26 -9.20
CA LEU A 234 10.23 -2.95 -10.48
C LEU A 234 11.63 -3.55 -10.61
N ALA A 235 12.67 -2.84 -10.14
CA ALA A 235 14.02 -3.38 -10.12
C ALA A 235 14.15 -4.59 -9.19
N LEU A 236 13.62 -4.49 -7.97
CA LEU A 236 13.63 -5.61 -7.02
C LEU A 236 12.81 -6.80 -7.51
N ALA A 237 11.66 -6.57 -8.15
CA ALA A 237 10.85 -7.64 -8.73
C ALA A 237 11.63 -8.43 -9.78
N ASP A 238 12.29 -7.74 -10.71
CA ASP A 238 13.17 -8.34 -11.73
C ASP A 238 14.33 -9.13 -11.10
N LEU A 239 14.99 -8.57 -10.08
CA LEU A 239 16.08 -9.24 -9.36
C LEU A 239 15.63 -10.47 -8.55
N LEU A 240 14.37 -10.53 -8.13
CA LEU A 240 13.77 -11.68 -7.44
C LEU A 240 13.21 -12.73 -8.41
N GLY A 241 13.31 -12.51 -9.72
CA GLY A 241 12.75 -13.39 -10.75
C GLY A 241 11.23 -13.27 -10.90
N GLY A 242 10.63 -12.18 -10.42
CA GLY A 242 9.23 -11.88 -10.64
C GLY A 242 8.93 -11.50 -12.09
N THR A 243 7.78 -11.94 -12.61
CA THR A 243 7.20 -11.39 -13.84
C THR A 243 6.30 -10.20 -13.49
N LEU A 244 6.24 -9.22 -14.40
CA LEU A 244 5.47 -7.96 -14.26
C LEU A 244 3.97 -8.23 -14.10
#